data_AF-A0A7R9YA52-F1
#
_entry.id   AF-A0A7R9YA52-F1
#
_cell.length_a   1.000
_cell.length_b   1.000
_cell.length_c   1.000
_cell.angle_alpha   90.00
_cell.angle_beta   90.00
_cell.angle_gamma   90.00
#
_symmetry.space_group_name_H-M   'P 1'
#
loop_
_entity.id
_entity.type
_entity.pdbx_description
1 polymer ?
#
loop_
_entity_poly.entity_id
_entity_poly.type
_entity_poly.pdbx_seq_one_letter_code
_entity_poly.pdbx_strand_id
1 'polypeptide(L)'
;AKRGLPSVPQLTTLNLSGNSIGPEGATEFARMLSENFPASLTRLEGIDLSQHLEAMKLPSELPTRDNEDIINYLRIVKKVGVKMPIAKIILTGPPWAGKTCLVHRFVHNRFLKERKMTPGMSLKSWKVPMTDDLEFMFYDLGGQPVYATTHRLFLHTRACFLVVWNPKAETNRLDRVHEYVRDLLDVVPDALLTFLTTHADEGAAELSESEVDALREK
;
A
#
# COMPACT_ATOMS: atom_id res chain seq x y z
N ALA A 1 20.56 -26.11 -26.50
CA ALA A 1 19.10 -25.99 -26.64
C ALA A 1 18.46 -26.15 -25.26
N LYS A 2 17.80 -25.13 -24.71
CA LYS A 2 17.12 -25.26 -23.40
C LYS A 2 15.90 -26.16 -23.58
N ARG A 3 16.06 -27.46 -23.31
CA ARG A 3 14.95 -28.41 -23.15
C ARG A 3 14.35 -28.16 -21.76
N GLY A 4 13.09 -27.76 -21.69
CA GLY A 4 12.39 -27.46 -20.43
C GLY A 4 10.88 -27.41 -20.63
N LEU A 5 10.11 -27.18 -19.56
CA LEU A 5 8.65 -27.05 -19.62
C LEU A 5 8.12 -26.15 -20.77
N PRO A 6 8.78 -25.03 -21.13
CA PRO A 6 8.35 -24.20 -22.26
C PRO A 6 8.36 -24.89 -23.63
N SER A 7 9.13 -25.97 -23.79
CA SER A 7 9.21 -26.75 -25.03
C SER A 7 8.09 -27.79 -25.17
N VAL A 8 7.17 -27.90 -24.20
CA VAL A 8 6.04 -28.84 -24.21
C VAL A 8 4.72 -28.05 -24.24
N PRO A 9 4.34 -27.48 -25.41
CA PRO A 9 3.22 -26.54 -25.51
C PRO A 9 1.83 -27.17 -25.30
N GLN A 10 1.75 -28.49 -25.17
CA GLN A 10 0.51 -29.25 -24.98
C GLN A 10 0.35 -29.78 -23.54
N LEU A 11 1.28 -29.46 -22.63
CA LEU A 11 1.23 -29.97 -21.26
C LEU A 11 0.13 -29.25 -20.48
N THR A 12 -0.94 -29.95 -20.14
CA THR A 12 -2.07 -29.43 -19.33
C THR A 12 -1.99 -29.82 -17.87
N THR A 13 -1.47 -31.01 -17.58
CA THR A 13 -1.31 -31.53 -16.22
C THR A 13 0.13 -31.94 -16.00
N LEU A 14 0.71 -31.52 -14.89
CA LEU A 14 2.01 -31.98 -14.42
C LEU A 14 1.85 -32.58 -13.03
N ASN A 15 2.08 -33.88 -12.90
CA ASN A 15 2.08 -34.56 -11.61
C ASN A 15 3.52 -34.88 -11.20
N LEU A 16 3.94 -34.32 -10.07
CA LEU A 16 5.26 -34.50 -9.47
C LEU A 16 5.24 -35.30 -8.17
N SER A 17 4.09 -35.81 -7.73
CA SER A 17 3.90 -36.42 -6.40
C SER A 17 4.73 -37.68 -6.16
N GLY A 18 5.15 -38.36 -7.23
CA GLY A 18 6.02 -39.55 -7.17
C GLY A 18 7.52 -39.26 -7.11
N ASN A 19 7.94 -38.00 -6.94
CA ASN A 19 9.35 -37.59 -6.99
C ASN A 19 9.89 -37.15 -5.63
N SER A 20 11.19 -37.32 -5.43
CA SER A 20 11.93 -36.87 -4.24
C SER A 20 12.50 -35.45 -4.42
N ILE A 21 11.63 -34.47 -4.67
CA ILE A 21 12.03 -33.10 -5.01
C ILE A 21 12.58 -32.33 -3.79
N GLY A 22 12.06 -32.62 -2.59
CA GLY A 22 12.42 -31.90 -1.36
C GLY A 22 11.95 -30.44 -1.34
N PRO A 23 12.09 -29.75 -0.20
CA PRO A 23 11.60 -28.37 -0.03
C PRO A 23 12.39 -27.36 -0.89
N GLU A 24 13.69 -27.55 -1.02
CA GLU A 24 14.58 -26.69 -1.82
C GLU A 24 14.26 -26.83 -3.32
N GLY A 25 14.09 -28.07 -3.79
CA GLY A 25 13.70 -28.33 -5.17
C GLY A 25 12.30 -27.82 -5.50
N ALA A 26 11.37 -27.89 -4.55
CA ALA A 26 10.00 -27.38 -4.74
C ALA A 26 10.00 -25.85 -4.87
N THR A 27 10.82 -25.18 -4.05
CA THR A 27 11.02 -23.72 -4.11
C THR A 27 11.64 -23.30 -5.44
N GLU A 28 12.69 -23.99 -5.88
CA GLU A 28 13.35 -23.69 -7.16
C GLU A 28 12.43 -23.97 -8.35
N PHE A 29 11.63 -25.04 -8.28
CA PHE A 29 10.62 -25.34 -9.28
C PHE A 29 9.56 -24.25 -9.37
N ALA A 30 9.03 -23.80 -8.24
CA ALA A 30 8.05 -22.71 -8.17
C ALA A 30 8.61 -21.42 -8.79
N ARG A 31 9.85 -21.05 -8.45
CA ARG A 31 10.56 -19.91 -9.05
C ARG A 31 10.66 -20.05 -10.57
N MET A 32 11.14 -21.20 -11.05
CA MET A 32 11.26 -21.48 -12.48
C MET A 32 9.91 -21.43 -13.20
N LEU A 33 8.84 -21.93 -12.58
CA LEU A 33 7.48 -21.89 -13.14
C LEU A 33 6.99 -20.45 -13.31
N SER A 34 7.29 -19.55 -12.37
CA SER A 34 6.94 -18.12 -12.49
C SER A 34 7.69 -17.41 -13.63
N GLU A 35 8.96 -17.76 -13.86
CA GLU A 35 9.80 -17.17 -14.92
C GLU A 35 9.47 -17.76 -16.30
N ASN A 36 9.20 -19.07 -16.35
CA ASN A 36 9.08 -19.84 -17.59
C ASN A 36 7.75 -20.58 -17.68
N PHE A 37 6.65 -19.88 -17.38
CA PHE A 37 5.31 -20.46 -17.33
C PHE A 37 4.85 -21.07 -18.67
N PRO A 38 4.50 -22.38 -18.71
CA PRO A 38 3.86 -23.03 -19.86
C PRO A 38 2.36 -22.68 -19.90
N ALA A 39 1.93 -21.94 -20.94
CA ALA A 39 0.58 -21.37 -21.02
C ALA A 39 -0.56 -22.42 -21.01
N SER A 40 -0.28 -23.64 -21.45
CA SER A 40 -1.23 -24.76 -21.49
C SER A 40 -1.46 -25.42 -20.14
N LEU A 41 -0.56 -25.23 -19.16
CA LEU A 41 -0.65 -25.91 -17.87
C LEU A 41 -1.85 -25.39 -17.09
N THR A 42 -2.72 -26.29 -16.68
CA THR A 42 -3.93 -26.01 -15.90
C THR A 42 -3.88 -26.65 -14.51
N ARG A 43 -3.10 -27.74 -14.34
CA ARG A 43 -3.08 -28.50 -13.09
C ARG A 43 -1.66 -28.93 -12.72
N LEU A 44 -1.31 -28.73 -11.44
CA LEU A 44 -0.04 -29.15 -10.84
C LEU A 44 -0.32 -29.97 -9.59
N GLU A 45 0.28 -31.15 -9.51
CA GLU A 45 0.20 -32.03 -8.35
C GLU A 45 1.60 -32.34 -7.79
N GLY A 46 1.68 -32.57 -6.48
CA GLY A 46 2.93 -32.95 -5.80
C GLY A 46 3.79 -31.78 -5.31
N ILE A 47 3.50 -30.54 -5.72
CA ILE A 47 4.07 -29.32 -5.15
C ILE A 47 2.92 -28.38 -4.81
N ASP A 48 2.89 -27.87 -3.59
CA ASP A 48 1.96 -26.85 -3.15
C ASP A 48 2.57 -25.46 -3.36
N LEU A 49 2.16 -24.77 -4.43
CA LEU A 49 2.68 -23.45 -4.79
C LEU A 49 2.34 -22.39 -3.74
N SER A 50 1.32 -22.62 -2.92
CA SER A 50 0.91 -21.71 -1.84
C SER A 50 2.03 -21.48 -0.81
N GLN A 51 2.95 -22.42 -0.70
CA GLN A 51 4.08 -22.40 0.24
C GLN A 51 5.31 -21.67 -0.34
N HIS A 52 5.27 -21.27 -1.61
CA HIS A 52 6.42 -20.72 -2.32
C HIS A 52 6.14 -19.35 -2.97
N LEU A 53 5.11 -18.63 -2.52
CA LEU A 53 4.69 -17.34 -3.10
C LEU A 53 5.81 -16.28 -3.10
N GLU A 54 6.61 -16.22 -2.04
CA GLU A 54 7.74 -15.27 -1.95
C GLU A 54 8.81 -15.54 -3.01
N ALA A 55 9.19 -16.80 -3.20
CA ALA A 55 10.16 -17.21 -4.22
C ALA A 55 9.66 -16.90 -5.64
N MET A 56 8.34 -16.97 -5.84
CA MET A 56 7.67 -16.62 -7.09
C MET A 56 7.41 -15.10 -7.24
N LYS A 57 7.71 -14.28 -6.22
CA LYS A 57 7.42 -12.84 -6.17
C LYS A 57 5.96 -12.50 -6.45
N LEU A 58 5.04 -13.38 -6.04
CA LEU A 58 3.62 -13.19 -6.26
C LEU A 58 3.01 -12.24 -5.21
N PRO A 59 1.94 -11.50 -5.55
CA PRO A 59 1.21 -10.71 -4.57
C PRO A 59 0.66 -11.59 -3.44
N SER A 60 0.78 -11.13 -2.18
CA SER A 60 0.23 -11.85 -1.02
C SER A 60 -1.30 -11.82 -0.96
N GLU A 61 -1.92 -10.93 -1.76
CA GLU A 61 -3.37 -10.69 -1.87
C GLU A 61 -4.08 -11.60 -2.89
N LEU A 62 -3.40 -12.60 -3.46
CA LEU A 62 -4.04 -13.55 -4.38
C LEU A 62 -5.27 -14.19 -3.71
N PRO A 63 -6.47 -14.06 -4.32
CA PRO A 63 -7.67 -14.69 -3.78
C PRO A 63 -7.52 -16.20 -3.94
N THR A 64 -7.65 -16.91 -2.81
CA THR A 64 -7.41 -18.35 -2.67
C THR A 64 -6.00 -18.78 -3.11
N ARG A 65 -5.31 -19.51 -2.23
CA ARG A 65 -3.87 -19.82 -2.41
C ARG A 65 -3.64 -21.20 -3.00
N ASP A 66 -4.62 -21.80 -3.66
CA ASP A 66 -4.40 -23.11 -4.26
C ASP A 66 -3.60 -23.04 -5.57
N ASN A 67 -3.16 -24.19 -6.05
CA ASN A 67 -2.36 -24.28 -7.26
C ASN A 67 -3.11 -23.80 -8.50
N GLU A 68 -4.42 -24.04 -8.60
CA GLU A 68 -5.19 -23.70 -9.80
C GLU A 68 -5.34 -22.18 -9.92
N ASP A 69 -5.60 -21.50 -8.81
CA ASP A 69 -5.67 -20.03 -8.77
C ASP A 69 -4.32 -19.38 -9.06
N ILE A 70 -3.22 -19.90 -8.50
CA ILE A 70 -1.87 -19.42 -8.79
C ILE A 70 -1.53 -19.61 -10.27
N ILE A 71 -1.85 -20.77 -10.84
CA ILE A 71 -1.65 -21.06 -12.27
C ILE A 71 -2.49 -20.12 -13.14
N ASN A 72 -3.75 -19.89 -12.78
CA ASN A 72 -4.64 -18.97 -13.48
C ASN A 72 -4.11 -17.54 -13.44
N TYR A 73 -3.61 -17.08 -12.29
CA TYR A 73 -2.97 -15.78 -12.14
C TYR A 73 -1.74 -15.64 -13.04
N LEU A 74 -0.81 -16.60 -13.00
CA LEU A 74 0.38 -16.59 -13.86
C LEU A 74 0.01 -16.52 -15.35
N ARG A 75 -1.06 -17.22 -15.75
CA ARG A 75 -1.59 -17.17 -17.13
C ARG A 75 -2.09 -15.78 -17.49
N ILE A 76 -2.85 -15.12 -16.62
CA ILE A 76 -3.35 -13.76 -16.82
C ILE A 76 -2.17 -12.78 -16.92
N VAL A 77 -1.21 -12.86 -16.01
CA VAL A 77 -0.01 -12.01 -16.00
C VAL A 77 0.78 -12.13 -17.30
N LYS A 78 1.02 -13.36 -17.80
CA LYS A 78 1.73 -13.55 -19.06
C LYS A 78 0.95 -13.05 -20.29
N LYS A 79 -0.38 -13.24 -20.31
CA LYS A 79 -1.21 -12.95 -21.49
C LYS A 79 -1.54 -11.47 -21.61
N VAL A 80 -1.91 -10.84 -20.51
CA VAL A 80 -2.45 -9.47 -20.50
C VAL A 80 -1.39 -8.47 -20.02
N GLY A 81 -0.45 -8.92 -19.19
CA GLY A 81 0.33 -8.02 -18.34
C GLY A 81 -0.59 -7.45 -17.25
N VAL A 82 -0.26 -7.66 -15.99
CA VAL A 82 -1.00 -7.00 -14.90
C VAL A 82 -0.28 -5.71 -14.58
N LYS A 83 -0.77 -4.59 -15.13
CA LYS A 83 -0.47 -3.27 -14.57
C LYS A 83 -1.44 -3.05 -13.42
N MET A 84 -0.91 -2.77 -12.23
CA MET A 84 -1.68 -2.15 -11.14
C MET A 84 -1.31 -0.68 -11.10
N PRO A 85 -1.94 0.18 -11.92
CA PRO A 85 -1.61 1.59 -11.99
C PRO A 85 -2.16 2.38 -10.80
N ILE A 86 -2.64 1.73 -9.73
CA ILE A 86 -3.30 2.42 -8.62
C ILE A 86 -2.37 2.40 -7.41
N ALA A 87 -1.94 3.58 -6.97
CA ALA A 87 -1.28 3.75 -5.68
C ALA A 87 -2.29 4.19 -4.63
N LYS A 88 -2.43 3.39 -3.57
CA LYS A 88 -3.26 3.73 -2.42
C LYS A 88 -2.51 4.72 -1.53
N ILE A 89 -3.14 5.87 -1.26
CA ILE A 89 -2.60 6.93 -0.42
C ILE A 89 -3.53 7.11 0.79
N ILE A 90 -3.04 6.82 1.99
CA ILE A 90 -3.82 6.97 3.22
C ILE A 90 -3.36 8.21 3.97
N LEU A 91 -4.29 9.12 4.27
CA LEU A 91 -4.00 10.30 5.06
C LEU A 91 -4.26 10.01 6.54
N THR A 92 -3.26 10.25 7.38
CA THR A 92 -3.35 10.14 8.84
C THR A 92 -2.87 11.42 9.51
N GLY A 93 -3.26 11.60 10.77
CA GLY A 93 -2.86 12.72 11.60
C GLY A 93 -4.05 13.39 12.30
N PRO A 94 -3.77 14.37 13.17
CA PRO A 94 -4.77 15.01 14.04
C PRO A 94 -5.96 15.65 13.30
N PRO A 95 -7.09 15.90 13.99
CA PRO A 95 -8.15 16.79 13.52
C PRO A 95 -7.57 18.13 13.02
N TRP A 96 -8.25 18.75 12.06
CA TRP A 96 -7.90 20.10 11.57
C TRP A 96 -6.49 20.26 10.97
N ALA A 97 -5.73 19.18 10.78
CA ALA A 97 -4.42 19.22 10.15
C ALA A 97 -4.46 19.58 8.65
N GLY A 98 -5.64 19.58 8.02
CA GLY A 98 -5.81 19.95 6.61
C GLY A 98 -5.92 18.78 5.63
N LYS A 99 -6.06 17.53 6.09
CA LYS A 99 -6.17 16.31 5.25
C LYS A 99 -7.19 16.44 4.12
N THR A 100 -8.44 16.75 4.45
CA THR A 100 -9.54 16.90 3.49
C THR A 100 -9.29 18.03 2.50
N CYS A 101 -8.71 19.14 2.98
CA CYS A 101 -8.36 20.27 2.13
C CYS A 101 -7.23 19.92 1.14
N LEU A 102 -6.25 19.14 1.59
CA LEU A 102 -5.16 18.63 0.77
C LEU A 102 -5.69 17.73 -0.36
N VAL A 103 -6.53 16.74 -0.04
CA VAL A 103 -7.15 15.87 -1.05
C VAL A 103 -7.99 16.67 -2.03
N HIS A 104 -8.82 17.59 -1.54
CA HIS A 104 -9.62 18.44 -2.40
C HIS A 104 -8.76 19.33 -3.31
N ARG A 105 -7.61 19.79 -2.83
CA ARG A 105 -6.66 20.56 -3.64
C ARG A 105 -6.05 19.71 -4.74
N PHE A 106 -5.65 18.47 -4.47
CA PHE A 106 -5.17 17.56 -5.52
C PHE A 106 -6.25 17.32 -6.59
N VAL A 107 -7.44 16.94 -6.16
CA VAL A 107 -8.51 16.48 -7.07
C VAL A 107 -9.14 17.62 -7.87
N HIS A 108 -9.34 18.79 -7.25
CA HIS A 108 -10.11 19.89 -7.85
C HIS A 108 -9.30 21.16 -8.09
N ASN A 109 -7.99 21.15 -7.80
CA ASN A 109 -7.09 22.29 -7.92
C ASN A 109 -7.59 23.58 -7.23
N ARG A 110 -8.30 23.44 -6.10
CA ARG A 110 -8.80 24.57 -5.31
C ARG A 110 -8.87 24.22 -3.82
N PHE A 111 -8.72 25.21 -2.95
CA PHE A 111 -8.87 25.01 -1.50
C PHE A 111 -10.34 24.96 -1.08
N LEU A 112 -10.64 24.17 -0.06
CA LEU A 112 -11.96 24.15 0.57
C LEU A 112 -12.18 25.44 1.36
N LYS A 113 -13.29 26.12 1.11
CA LYS A 113 -13.71 27.31 1.87
C LYS A 113 -14.43 26.93 3.17
N GLU A 114 -15.17 25.83 3.15
CA GLU A 114 -15.90 25.32 4.32
C GLU A 114 -15.03 24.38 5.15
N ARG A 115 -14.94 24.67 6.46
CA ARG A 115 -14.26 23.84 7.44
C ARG A 115 -15.27 22.91 8.11
N LYS A 116 -15.48 21.73 7.51
CA LYS A 116 -16.29 20.64 8.09
C LYS A 116 -15.39 19.46 8.40
N MET A 117 -15.66 18.78 9.52
CA MET A 117 -15.01 17.49 9.81
C MET A 117 -15.52 16.43 8.84
N THR A 118 -14.62 15.59 8.32
CA THR A 118 -15.00 14.44 7.51
C THR A 118 -15.67 13.38 8.39
N PRO A 119 -16.95 13.02 8.12
CA PRO A 119 -17.58 11.91 8.81
C PRO A 119 -17.01 10.59 8.25
N GLY A 120 -16.43 9.78 9.13
CA GLY A 120 -15.86 8.48 8.78
C GLY A 120 -14.69 8.60 7.79
N MET A 121 -14.93 8.35 6.51
CA MET A 121 -13.91 8.28 5.47
C MET A 121 -14.42 8.80 4.13
N SER A 122 -13.56 9.45 3.35
CA SER A 122 -13.81 9.78 1.95
C SER A 122 -12.79 9.13 1.02
N LEU A 123 -13.27 8.52 -0.06
CA LEU A 123 -12.44 7.96 -1.13
C LEU A 123 -12.47 8.89 -2.34
N LYS A 124 -11.28 9.24 -2.84
CA LYS A 124 -11.15 10.08 -4.03
C LYS A 124 -10.05 9.55 -4.94
N SER A 125 -10.37 9.39 -6.21
CA SER A 125 -9.37 9.12 -7.24
C SER A 125 -8.81 10.40 -7.83
N TRP A 126 -7.54 10.34 -8.21
CA TRP A 126 -6.87 11.41 -8.93
C TRP A 126 -5.89 10.82 -9.94
N LYS A 127 -6.12 11.08 -11.23
CA LYS A 127 -5.19 10.71 -12.29
C LYS A 127 -3.98 11.64 -12.23
N VAL A 128 -2.78 11.07 -12.19
CA VAL A 128 -1.54 11.84 -12.09
C VAL A 128 -1.27 12.55 -13.43
N PRO A 129 -1.25 13.90 -13.51
CA PRO A 129 -1.18 14.59 -14.79
C PRO A 129 0.09 14.32 -15.61
N MET A 130 1.15 13.82 -14.98
CA MET A 130 2.45 13.55 -15.62
C MET A 130 2.56 12.12 -16.17
N THR A 131 1.56 11.27 -15.95
CA THR A 131 1.55 9.89 -16.45
C THR A 131 0.14 9.30 -16.53
N ASP A 132 -0.18 8.66 -17.65
CA ASP A 132 -1.45 7.94 -17.81
C ASP A 132 -1.44 6.56 -17.13
N ASP A 133 -0.27 6.11 -16.67
CA ASP A 133 -0.05 4.80 -16.04
C ASP A 133 -0.21 4.82 -14.51
N LEU A 134 -0.60 5.96 -13.90
CA LEU A 134 -0.73 6.07 -12.45
C LEU A 134 -1.96 6.88 -12.01
N GLU A 135 -2.72 6.28 -11.11
CA GLU A 135 -3.86 6.86 -10.42
C GLU A 135 -3.62 6.77 -8.92
N PHE A 136 -3.84 7.88 -8.22
CA PHE A 136 -3.83 7.90 -6.76
C PHE A 136 -5.24 7.69 -6.24
N MET A 137 -5.39 6.72 -5.35
CA MET A 137 -6.62 6.52 -4.59
C MET A 137 -6.39 7.03 -3.17
N PHE A 138 -6.92 8.22 -2.88
CA PHE A 138 -6.84 8.86 -1.57
C PHE A 138 -7.90 8.30 -0.64
N TYR A 139 -7.46 7.92 0.56
CA TYR A 139 -8.27 7.57 1.72
C TYR A 139 -8.14 8.72 2.72
N ASP A 140 -9.09 9.66 2.68
CA ASP A 140 -9.20 10.74 3.68
C ASP A 140 -9.94 10.23 4.91
N LEU A 141 -9.18 9.89 5.94
CA LEU A 141 -9.72 9.38 7.20
C LEU A 141 -10.10 10.56 8.12
N GLY A 142 -11.30 10.51 8.68
CA GLY A 142 -11.76 11.48 9.66
C GLY A 142 -10.85 11.42 10.91
N GLY A 143 -10.26 12.55 11.30
CA GLY A 143 -9.36 12.60 12.47
C GLY A 143 -10.06 12.43 13.83
N GLN A 144 -11.32 12.01 13.88
CA GLN A 144 -12.09 11.93 15.11
C GLN A 144 -11.76 10.63 15.88
N PRO A 145 -11.54 10.68 17.21
CA PRO A 145 -11.18 9.50 18.01
C PRO A 145 -12.15 8.31 17.89
N VAL A 146 -13.43 8.58 17.63
CA VAL A 146 -14.47 7.55 17.43
C VAL A 146 -14.15 6.58 16.30
N TYR A 147 -13.34 6.99 15.33
CA TYR A 147 -12.96 6.16 14.19
C TYR A 147 -11.60 5.47 14.35
N ALA A 148 -10.89 5.66 15.47
CA ALA A 148 -9.55 5.09 15.67
C ALA A 148 -9.52 3.56 15.44
N THR A 149 -10.52 2.83 15.97
CA THR A 149 -10.63 1.38 15.79
C THR A 149 -11.03 1.00 14.36
N THR A 150 -12.02 1.68 13.78
CA THR A 150 -12.52 1.37 12.43
C THR A 150 -11.48 1.70 11.36
N HIS A 151 -10.64 2.71 11.58
CA HIS A 151 -9.56 3.08 10.66
C HIS A 151 -8.49 2.01 10.52
N ARG A 152 -8.19 1.27 11.60
CA ARG A 152 -7.19 0.18 11.57
C ARG A 152 -7.53 -0.90 10.52
N LEU A 153 -8.81 -1.17 10.28
CA LEU A 153 -9.26 -2.12 9.24
C LEU A 153 -8.79 -1.72 7.82
N PHE A 154 -8.60 -0.42 7.57
CA PHE A 154 -8.19 0.09 6.26
C PHE A 154 -6.68 0.23 6.07
N LEU A 155 -5.89 0.01 7.15
CA LEU A 155 -4.43 0.13 7.14
C LEU A 155 -3.72 -1.14 6.66
N HIS A 156 -4.37 -2.31 6.71
CA HIS A 156 -3.80 -3.62 6.33
C HIS A 156 -3.62 -3.83 4.81
N THR A 157 -3.06 -2.84 4.11
CA THR A 157 -2.83 -2.90 2.66
C THR A 157 -1.56 -2.16 2.31
N ARG A 158 -0.88 -2.59 1.24
CA ARG A 158 0.23 -1.82 0.66
C ARG A 158 -0.24 -0.43 0.24
N ALA A 159 0.23 0.58 0.95
CA ALA A 159 -0.15 1.98 0.75
C ALA A 159 1.01 2.91 1.12
N CYS A 160 0.99 4.12 0.56
CA CYS A 160 1.80 5.23 1.07
C CYS A 160 0.99 5.98 2.14
N PHE A 161 1.61 6.28 3.27
CA PHE A 161 0.96 6.95 4.39
C PHE A 161 1.43 8.40 4.47
N LEU A 162 0.50 9.33 4.24
CA LEU A 162 0.72 10.76 4.39
C LEU A 162 0.34 11.18 5.80
N VAL A 163 1.35 11.47 6.62
CA VAL A 163 1.16 12.03 7.97
C VAL A 163 1.02 13.55 7.81
N VAL A 164 -0.22 14.03 7.84
CA VAL A 164 -0.52 15.44 7.65
C VAL A 164 -0.58 16.15 8.99
N TRP A 165 0.17 17.24 9.09
CA TRP A 165 0.34 17.98 10.32
C TRP A 165 0.20 19.48 10.08
N ASN A 166 -0.61 20.15 10.90
CA ASN A 166 -0.55 21.61 11.03
C ASN A 166 0.25 21.95 12.30
N PRO A 167 1.53 22.39 12.19
CA PRO A 167 2.37 22.70 13.35
C PRO A 167 1.89 23.89 14.18
N LYS A 168 0.98 24.71 13.66
CA LYS A 168 0.47 25.91 14.33
C LYS A 168 -0.81 25.68 15.12
N ALA A 169 -1.51 24.58 14.85
CA ALA A 169 -2.72 24.28 15.60
C ALA A 169 -2.34 23.81 17.01
N GLU A 170 -2.82 24.49 18.04
CA GLU A 170 -2.60 24.12 19.45
C GLU A 170 -3.00 22.67 19.74
N THR A 171 -4.02 22.16 19.06
CA THR A 171 -4.49 20.77 19.18
C THR A 171 -3.58 19.75 18.51
N ASN A 172 -2.59 20.19 17.73
CA ASN A 172 -1.72 19.37 16.88
C ASN A 172 -0.26 19.49 17.31
N ARG A 173 -0.01 19.49 18.63
CA ARG A 173 1.35 19.38 19.17
C ARG A 173 2.04 18.12 18.64
N LEU A 174 3.37 18.16 18.60
CA LEU A 174 4.19 17.06 18.10
C LEU A 174 3.83 15.71 18.74
N ASP A 175 3.54 15.71 20.04
CA ASP A 175 3.12 14.51 20.79
C ASP A 175 1.87 13.86 20.20
N ARG A 176 0.89 14.65 19.74
CA ARG A 176 -0.31 14.13 19.07
C ARG A 176 0.04 13.50 17.75
N VAL A 177 0.90 14.11 16.95
CA VAL A 177 1.36 13.50 15.69
C VAL A 177 2.06 12.17 15.96
N HIS A 178 2.88 12.10 17.02
CA HIS A 178 3.54 10.87 17.44
C HIS A 178 2.55 9.76 17.81
N GLU A 179 1.42 10.08 18.45
CA GLU A 179 0.35 9.10 18.72
C GLU A 179 -0.17 8.47 17.41
N TYR A 180 -0.50 9.27 16.40
CA TYR A 180 -0.97 8.75 15.09
C TYR A 180 0.08 7.92 14.36
N VAL A 181 1.36 8.31 14.44
CA VAL A 181 2.45 7.55 13.84
C VAL A 181 2.63 6.21 14.55
N ARG A 182 2.59 6.20 15.90
CA ARG A 182 2.68 4.97 16.68
C ARG A 182 1.52 4.03 16.38
N ASP A 183 0.28 4.53 16.41
CA ASP A 183 -0.91 3.75 16.07
C ASP A 183 -0.82 3.13 14.67
N LEU A 184 -0.22 3.85 13.72
CA LEU A 184 0.00 3.35 12.37
C LEU A 184 1.08 2.25 12.34
N LEU A 185 2.23 2.48 12.96
CA LEU A 185 3.35 1.53 12.97
C LEU A 185 3.02 0.26 13.76
N ASP A 186 2.17 0.35 14.78
CA ASP A 186 1.67 -0.83 15.51
C ASP A 186 0.85 -1.76 14.60
N VAL A 187 0.23 -1.23 13.54
CA VAL A 187 -0.58 -1.99 12.58
C VAL A 187 0.20 -2.35 11.32
N VAL A 188 1.08 -1.46 10.87
CA VAL A 188 1.89 -1.59 9.66
C VAL A 188 3.34 -1.19 9.97
N PRO A 189 4.15 -2.10 10.53
CA PRO A 189 5.53 -1.80 10.95
C PRO A 189 6.41 -1.29 9.80
N ASP A 190 6.20 -1.81 8.60
CA ASP A 190 6.96 -1.45 7.39
C ASP A 190 6.30 -0.31 6.58
N ALA A 191 5.48 0.53 7.23
CA ALA A 191 4.77 1.62 6.56
C ALA A 191 5.74 2.61 5.89
N LEU A 192 5.51 2.89 4.60
CA LEU A 192 6.17 4.01 3.93
C LEU A 192 5.52 5.33 4.38
N LEU A 193 6.17 6.00 5.33
CA LEU A 193 5.70 7.27 5.90
C LEU A 193 6.24 8.46 5.12
N THR A 194 5.38 9.42 4.84
CA THR A 194 5.74 10.75 4.31
C THR A 194 5.07 11.81 5.16
N PHE A 195 5.87 12.70 5.76
CA PHE A 195 5.38 13.79 6.57
C PHE A 195 5.08 15.01 5.70
N LEU A 196 3.91 15.62 5.92
CA LEU A 196 3.49 16.82 5.19
C LEU A 196 2.97 17.86 6.17
N THR A 197 3.65 19.00 6.22
CA THR A 197 3.19 20.17 6.97
C THR A 197 2.26 21.03 6.13
N THR A 198 1.22 21.58 6.75
CA THR A 198 0.23 22.44 6.09
C THR A 198 0.25 23.86 6.67
N HIS A 199 -0.52 24.78 6.08
CA HIS A 199 -0.66 26.17 6.52
C HIS A 199 0.65 26.97 6.52
N ALA A 200 1.54 26.67 5.56
CA ALA A 200 2.83 27.35 5.41
C ALA A 200 2.66 28.85 5.08
N ASP A 201 1.55 29.23 4.44
CA ASP A 201 1.18 30.59 4.11
C ASP A 201 0.95 31.48 5.34
N GLU A 202 0.59 30.90 6.49
CA GLU A 202 0.38 31.65 7.74
C GLU A 202 1.72 31.99 8.46
N GLY A 203 2.89 31.86 7.82
CA GLY A 203 4.21 32.20 8.42
C GLY A 203 4.86 31.12 9.31
N ALA A 204 5.75 31.49 10.22
CA ALA A 204 6.23 30.59 11.29
C ALA A 204 5.27 30.67 12.49
N ALA A 205 5.14 29.59 13.28
CA ALA A 205 4.50 29.72 14.58
C ALA A 205 5.30 30.72 15.42
N GLU A 206 4.63 31.66 16.09
CA GLU A 206 5.31 32.50 17.08
C GLU A 206 5.84 31.59 18.19
N LEU A 207 7.13 31.69 18.47
CA LEU A 207 7.74 30.99 19.59
C LEU A 207 7.13 31.55 20.87
N SER A 208 6.73 30.68 21.79
CA SER A 208 6.36 31.11 23.13
C SER A 208 7.55 31.80 23.82
N GLU A 209 7.31 32.71 24.77
CA GLU A 209 8.37 33.34 25.55
C GLU A 209 9.32 32.29 26.16
N SER A 210 8.78 31.16 26.65
CA SER A 210 9.58 30.04 27.16
C SER A 210 10.48 29.37 26.12
N GLU A 211 10.05 29.28 24.86
CA GLU A 211 10.87 28.72 23.77
C GLU A 211 11.94 29.72 23.32
N VAL A 212 11.61 31.02 23.31
CA VAL A 212 12.56 32.09 23.04
C VAL A 212 13.65 32.14 24.12
N ASP A 213 13.27 32.04 25.39
CA ASP A 213 14.22 32.06 26.50
C ASP A 213 15.12 30.82 26.50
N ALA A 214 14.58 29.62 26.19
CA ALA A 214 15.39 28.40 26.03
C ALA A 214 16.39 28.47 24.85
N LEU A 215 16.10 29.28 23.81
CA LEU A 215 17.02 29.54 22.71
C LEU A 215 18.06 30.61 23.05
N ARG A 216 17.77 31.53 23.97
CA ARG A 216 18.70 32.56 24.46
C ARG A 216 19.71 32.00 25.46
N GLU A 217 19.39 30.89 26.13
CA GLU A 217 20.29 30.18 27.05
C GLU A 217 21.27 29.21 26.36
N LYS A 218 21.21 29.09 25.02
CA LYS A 218 22.17 28.33 24.19
C LYS A 218 23.10 29.24 23.41
#